data_AF-A0A7X5FDG4-F1
#
_entry.id   AF-A0A7X5FDG4-F1
#
_cell.length_a   1.000
_cell.length_b   1.000
_cell.length_c   1.000
_cell.angle_alpha   90.00
_cell.angle_beta   90.00
_cell.angle_gamma   90.00
#
_symmetry.space_group_name_H-M   'P 1'
#
loop_
_entity.id
_entity.type
_entity.pdbx_description
1 polymer ?
#
loop_
_entity_poly.entity_id
_entity_poly.type
_entity_poly.pdbx_seq_one_letter_code
_entity_poly.pdbx_strand_id
1 'polypeptide(L)' 'MYLKQSHKIGMFLALLFIICFFWFYVNQAEQGLHMALFRMSYIGFQDMNFLGFILGLIQSYIWGYVAIGAWQLTEKFSAK' A
#
# COMPACT_ATOMS: atom_id res chain seq x y z
N MET A 1 -9.00 5.24 -19.99
CA MET A 1 -9.91 4.57 -19.03
C MET A 1 -9.14 3.99 -17.82
N TYR A 2 -7.97 3.38 -18.05
CA TYR A 2 -7.11 2.78 -17.01
C TYR A 2 -6.60 3.72 -15.92
N LEU A 3 -6.25 4.97 -16.23
CA LEU A 3 -5.83 5.98 -15.23
C LEU A 3 -6.90 6.21 -14.14
N LYS A 4 -8.19 6.15 -14.50
CA LYS A 4 -9.29 6.26 -13.53
C LYS A 4 -9.42 5.00 -12.66
N GLN A 5 -9.13 3.82 -13.18
CA GLN A 5 -9.13 2.57 -12.41
C GLN A 5 -7.93 2.51 -11.46
N SER A 6 -6.73 2.83 -11.93
CA SER A 6 -5.52 2.94 -11.09
C SER A 6 -5.72 3.94 -9.95
N HIS A 7 -6.34 5.09 -10.22
CA HIS A 7 -6.63 6.08 -9.20
C HIS A 7 -7.61 5.55 -8.12
N LYS A 8 -8.68 4.86 -8.52
CA LYS A 8 -9.64 4.26 -7.56
C LYS A 8 -8.97 3.18 -6.70
N ILE A 9 -8.17 2.33 -7.30
CA ILE A 9 -7.45 1.25 -6.60
C ILE A 9 -6.38 1.85 -5.68
N GLY A 10 -5.59 2.80 -6.16
CA GLY A 10 -4.60 3.51 -5.35
C GLY A 10 -5.24 4.22 -4.15
N MET A 11 -6.37 4.90 -4.33
CA MET A 11 -7.10 5.51 -3.22
C MET A 11 -7.67 4.48 -2.23
N PHE A 12 -8.17 3.35 -2.73
CA PHE A 12 -8.63 2.26 -1.86
C PHE A 12 -7.49 1.69 -1.01
N LEU A 13 -6.33 1.40 -1.60
CA LEU A 13 -5.14 0.94 -0.88
C LEU A 13 -4.62 1.99 0.13
N ALA A 14 -4.63 3.27 -0.26
CA ALA A 14 -4.24 4.36 0.64
C ALA A 14 -5.18 4.48 1.85
N LEU A 15 -6.50 4.40 1.63
CA LEU A 15 -7.49 4.39 2.72
C LEU A 15 -7.34 3.17 3.62
N LEU A 16 -7.12 1.99 3.05
CA LEU A 16 -6.88 0.77 3.81
C LEU A 16 -5.61 0.92 4.69
N PHE A 17 -4.54 1.47 4.13
CA PHE A 17 -3.31 1.76 4.88
C PHE A 17 -3.58 2.70 6.05
N ILE A 18 -4.36 3.77 5.85
CA ILE A 18 -4.74 4.70 6.93
C ILE A 18 -5.44 3.95 8.05
N ILE A 19 -6.43 3.11 7.71
CA ILE A 19 -7.17 2.31 8.69
C ILE A 19 -6.22 1.36 9.44
N CYS A 20 -5.32 0.67 8.74
CA CYS A 20 -4.33 -0.21 9.35
C CYS A 20 -3.37 0.54 10.27
N PHE A 21 -2.94 1.74 9.86
CA PHE A 21 -2.05 2.59 10.65
C PHE A 21 -2.73 3.04 11.95
N PHE A 22 -4.00 3.45 11.90
CA PHE A 22 -4.77 3.78 13.11
C PHE A 22 -5.09 2.55 13.96
N TRP A 23 -5.35 1.40 13.32
CA TRP A 23 -5.62 0.14 14.03
C TRP A 23 -4.46 -0.29 14.92
N PHE A 24 -3.21 0.00 14.54
CA PHE A 24 -2.03 -0.23 15.37
C PHE A 24 -2.12 0.46 16.76
N TYR A 25 -2.75 1.63 16.84
CA TYR A 25 -2.95 2.36 18.09
C TYR A 25 -4.15 1.87 18.89
N VAL A 26 -5.19 1.38 18.20
CA VAL A 26 -6.44 0.91 18.83
C VAL A 26 -6.28 -0.51 19.38
N ASN A 27 -5.60 -1.40 18.65
CA ASN A 27 -5.44 -2.80 19.01
C ASN A 27 -3.96 -3.14 19.19
N GLN A 28 -3.52 -3.22 20.46
CA GLN A 28 -2.13 -3.52 20.82
C GLN A 28 -1.78 -5.02 20.76
N ALA A 29 -2.70 -5.87 20.33
CA ALA A 29 -2.39 -7.28 20.13
C ALA A 29 -1.32 -7.42 19.04
N GLU A 30 -0.16 -8.00 19.40
CA GLU A 30 0.94 -8.31 18.48
C GLU A 30 1.51 -7.09 17.71
N GLN A 31 1.77 -5.97 18.41
CA GLN A 31 2.40 -4.78 17.81
C GLN A 31 3.73 -5.09 17.10
N GLY A 32 4.50 -6.05 17.62
CA GLY A 32 5.75 -6.49 17.00
C GLY A 32 5.53 -7.11 15.61
N LEU A 33 4.50 -7.96 15.47
CA LEU A 33 4.14 -8.55 14.18
C LEU A 33 3.67 -7.47 13.19
N HIS A 34 2.86 -6.52 13.67
CA HIS A 34 2.35 -5.43 12.85
C HIS A 34 3.47 -4.52 12.32
N MET A 35 4.44 -4.18 13.18
CA MET A 35 5.67 -3.46 12.79
C MET A 35 6.52 -4.26 11.80
N ALA A 36 6.69 -5.57 12.04
CA ALA A 36 7.46 -6.42 11.12
C ALA A 36 6.80 -6.49 9.74
N LEU A 37 5.47 -6.61 9.68
CA LEU A 37 4.73 -6.56 8.42
C LEU A 37 4.96 -5.24 7.69
N PHE A 38 4.85 -4.10 8.38
CA PHE A 38 5.05 -2.80 7.75
C PHE A 38 6.48 -2.60 7.23
N ARG A 39 7.50 -3.04 7.98
CA ARG A 39 8.89 -3.00 7.54
C ARG A 39 9.13 -3.85 6.28
N MET A 40 8.43 -4.96 6.14
CA MET A 40 8.53 -5.82 4.95
C MET A 40 7.74 -5.27 3.75
N SER A 41 6.58 -4.66 3.99
CA SER A 41 5.71 -4.15 2.92
C SER A 41 6.14 -2.78 2.38
N TYR A 42 6.79 -1.95 3.20
CA TYR A 42 7.12 -0.57 2.85
C TYR A 42 8.61 -0.30 2.92
N ILE A 43 9.19 0.13 1.79
CA ILE A 43 10.62 0.38 1.67
C ILE A 43 10.96 1.64 2.47
N GLY A 44 11.90 1.53 3.42
CA GLY A 44 12.31 2.66 4.26
C GLY A 44 11.38 2.93 5.45
N PHE A 45 10.38 2.08 5.68
CA PHE A 45 9.59 2.13 6.91
C PHE A 45 10.45 1.61 8.06
N GLN A 46 10.75 2.46 9.05
CA GLN A 46 11.51 2.06 10.24
C GLN A 46 10.62 2.03 11.48
N ASP A 47 9.75 3.04 11.64
CA ASP A 47 8.91 3.17 12.83
C ASP A 47 7.51 3.70 12.50
N MET A 48 6.60 3.51 13.45
CA MET A 48 5.25 4.09 13.51
C MET A 48 5.30 5.59 13.85
N ASN A 49 5.94 6.37 13.00
CA ASN A 49 6.07 7.82 13.14
C ASN A 49 5.43 8.54 11.93
N PHE A 50 5.29 9.87 12.03
CA PHE A 50 4.64 10.68 10.98
C PHE A 50 5.32 10.52 9.60
N LEU A 51 6.64 10.34 9.58
CA LEU A 51 7.39 10.03 8.36
C LEU A 51 7.00 8.66 7.78
N GLY A 52 6.95 7.61 8.61
CA GLY A 52 6.50 6.28 8.21
C GLY A 52 5.05 6.29 7.68
N PHE A 53 4.18 7.08 8.29
CA PHE A 53 2.81 7.29 7.81
C PHE A 53 2.79 7.87 6.39
N ILE A 54 3.50 8.98 6.16
CA ILE A 54 3.54 9.62 4.82
C ILE A 54 4.16 8.69 3.78
N LEU A 55 5.29 8.05 4.11
CA LEU A 55 5.97 7.13 3.20
C LEU A 55 5.09 5.93 2.84
N GLY A 56 4.47 5.30 3.84
CA GLY A 56 3.57 4.16 3.62
C GLY A 56 2.31 4.55 2.84
N LEU A 57 1.76 5.74 3.08
CA LEU A 57 0.59 6.25 2.37
C LEU A 57 0.90 6.48 0.88
N ILE A 58 2.01 7.15 0.59
CA ILE A 58 2.45 7.42 -0.79
C ILE A 58 2.75 6.09 -1.50
N GLN A 59 3.47 5.18 -0.86
CA GLN A 59 3.78 3.87 -1.45
C GLN A 59 2.51 3.05 -1.71
N SER A 60 1.57 3.01 -0.76
CA SER A 60 0.29 2.31 -0.93
C SER A 60 -0.49 2.84 -2.14
N TYR A 61 -0.49 4.15 -2.33
CA TYR A 61 -1.13 4.78 -3.48
C TYR A 61 -0.42 4.43 -4.80
N ILE A 62 0.92 4.50 -4.84
CA ILE A 62 1.73 4.16 -6.01
C ILE A 62 1.56 2.68 -6.40
N TRP A 63 1.47 1.78 -5.42
CA TRP A 63 1.24 0.35 -5.67
C TRP A 63 -0.04 0.08 -6.47
N GLY A 64 -1.09 0.91 -6.31
CA GLY A 64 -2.29 0.82 -7.14
C GLY A 64 -2.05 1.09 -8.64
N TYR A 65 -1.08 1.95 -8.97
CA TYR A 65 -0.66 2.18 -10.36
C TYR A 65 0.21 1.03 -10.88
N VAL A 66 1.13 0.52 -10.04
CA VAL A 66 1.99 -0.62 -10.38
C VAL A 66 1.14 -1.87 -10.66
N ALA A 67 0.12 -2.14 -9.85
CA ALA A 67 -0.77 -3.29 -10.03
C ALA A 67 -1.50 -3.26 -11.38
N ILE A 68 -2.03 -2.09 -11.78
CA ILE A 68 -2.69 -1.95 -13.09
C ILE A 68 -1.67 -1.98 -14.24
N GLY A 69 -0.49 -1.39 -14.06
CA GLY A 69 0.58 -1.46 -15.05
C GLY A 69 1.04 -2.91 -15.30
N ALA A 70 1.20 -3.69 -14.23
CA ALA A 70 1.52 -5.11 -14.30
C ALA A 70 0.40 -5.92 -14.99
N TRP A 71 -0.87 -5.65 -14.65
CA TRP A 71 -2.02 -6.30 -15.28
C TRP A 71 -2.04 -6.08 -16.80
N GLN A 72 -1.78 -4.86 -17.24
CA GLN A 72 -1.68 -4.55 -18.67
C GLN A 72 -0.53 -5.27 -19.36
N LEU A 73 0.62 -5.38 -18.68
CA LEU A 73 1.76 -6.10 -19.20
C LEU A 73 1.40 -7.59 -19.37
N THR A 74 0.76 -8.20 -18.38
CA THR A 74 0.31 -9.59 -18.45
C THR A 74 -0.73 -9.82 -19.55
N GLU A 75 -1.68 -8.90 -19.75
CA GLU A 75 -2.64 -9.00 -20.86
C GLU A 75 -1.94 -8.97 -22.22
N LYS A 76 -0.92 -8.11 -22.39
CA LYS A 76 -0.13 -8.07 -23.63
C LYS A 76 0.66 -9.35 -23.88
N PHE A 77 1.18 -9.99 -22.83
CA PHE A 77 1.90 -11.26 -22.96
C PHE A 77 0.96 -12.45 -23.17
N SER A 78 -0.26 -12.41 -22.61
CA SER A 78 -1.26 -13.48 -22.77
C SER A 78 -2.02 -13.43 -24.09
N ALA A 79 -2.03 -12.28 -24.78
CA ALA A 79 -2.69 -12.10 -26.07
C ALA A 79 -1.81 -12.44 -27.28
N LYS A 80 -0.59 -12.96 -27.06
CA LYS A 80 0.37 -13.37 -28.09
C LYS A 80 0.57 -14.88 -28.04
#